data_AF-A0A8T3U618-F1
#
_entry.id   AF-A0A8T3U618-F1
#
_cell.length_a   1.000
_cell.length_b   1.000
_cell.length_c   1.000
_cell.angle_alpha   90.00
_cell.angle_beta   90.00
_cell.angle_gamma   90.00
#
_symmetry.space_group_name_H-M   'P 1'
#
loop_
_entity.id
_entity.type
_entity.pdbx_description
1 polymer ?
#
loop_
_entity_poly.entity_id
_entity_poly.type
_entity_poly.pdbx_seq_one_letter_code
_entity_poly.pdbx_strand_id
1 'polypeptide(L)'
;RHGQARGPMGHGSMYHRRPGSMGPTSTPGRVFPGKKLPGHMGDVTVTIQNLEVVKIDLDKNVILVKGSVPGAKGSILKVKSTTRV
;
A
#
# COMPACT_ATOMS: atom_id res chain seq x y z
N ARG A 1 -2.95 7.65 0.51
CA ARG A 1 -2.12 6.86 -0.43
C ARG A 1 -0.64 6.89 -0.07
N HIS A 2 0.02 8.05 -0.08
CA HIS A 2 1.50 8.12 -0.04
C HIS A 2 2.16 8.40 1.32
N GLY A 3 1.42 8.35 2.42
CA GLY A 3 1.98 8.63 3.77
C GLY A 3 2.46 10.07 3.97
N GLN A 4 1.85 11.06 3.31
CA GLN A 4 2.20 12.48 3.48
C GLN A 4 1.82 12.99 4.87
N ALA A 5 2.64 13.90 5.41
CA ALA A 5 2.36 14.57 6.68
C ALA A 5 1.19 15.56 6.56
N ARG A 6 0.51 15.81 7.68
CA ARG A 6 -0.56 16.81 7.78
C ARG A 6 0.05 18.20 8.02
N GLY A 7 -0.61 19.24 7.51
CA GLY A 7 -0.32 20.63 7.86
C GLY A 7 -0.80 21.01 9.28
N PRO A 8 -0.37 22.19 9.78
CA PRO A 8 -0.80 22.71 11.08
C PRO A 8 -2.31 22.95 11.12
N MET A 9 -2.92 22.71 12.28
CA MET A 9 -4.37 22.85 12.52
C MET A 9 -4.77 24.18 13.17
N GLY A 10 -3.79 25.00 13.57
CA GLY A 10 -4.02 26.30 14.21
C GLY A 10 -3.76 27.47 13.27
N HIS A 11 -3.89 28.69 13.81
CA HIS A 11 -3.54 29.96 13.15
C HIS A 11 -4.19 30.17 11.77
N GLY A 12 -5.42 29.71 11.58
CA GLY A 12 -6.19 29.95 10.34
C GLY A 12 -5.72 29.14 9.13
N SER A 13 -4.89 28.12 9.32
CA SER A 13 -4.50 27.20 8.24
C SER A 13 -5.74 26.59 7.59
N MET A 14 -5.87 26.71 6.27
CA MET A 14 -6.88 25.98 5.49
C MET A 14 -6.27 24.76 4.76
N TYR A 15 -4.99 24.48 5.00
CA TYR A 15 -4.19 23.54 4.22
C TYR A 15 -3.78 22.33 5.07
N HIS A 16 -4.78 21.61 5.61
CA HIS A 16 -4.55 20.53 6.57
C HIS A 16 -4.07 19.23 5.90
N ARG A 17 -4.82 18.69 4.93
CA ARG A 17 -4.58 17.34 4.37
C ARG A 17 -4.24 17.34 2.88
N ARG A 18 -3.71 18.46 2.39
CA ARG A 18 -3.42 18.67 0.98
C ARG A 18 -1.95 18.32 0.66
N PRO A 19 -1.62 18.02 -0.62
CA PRO A 19 -0.32 17.42 -0.99
C PRO A 19 0.90 18.34 -0.89
N GLY A 20 0.72 19.61 -0.55
CA GLY A 20 1.80 20.59 -0.43
C GLY A 20 2.21 21.14 -1.80
N SER A 21 3.46 21.55 -1.92
CA SER A 21 3.97 22.15 -3.15
C SER A 21 4.03 21.15 -4.32
N MET A 22 3.57 21.62 -5.48
CA MET A 22 3.54 20.85 -6.73
C MET A 22 4.89 20.86 -7.47
N GLY A 23 5.80 21.79 -7.16
CA GLY A 23 7.11 21.91 -7.79
C GLY A 23 7.67 23.33 -7.68
N PRO A 24 8.92 23.54 -8.13
CA PRO A 24 9.53 24.87 -8.21
C PRO A 24 8.98 25.68 -9.42
N THR A 25 8.87 27.00 -9.25
CA THR A 25 8.29 27.91 -10.27
C THR A 25 9.25 28.18 -11.43
N SER A 26 10.47 28.67 -11.19
CA SER A 26 11.32 29.23 -12.26
C SER A 26 12.04 28.19 -13.12
N THR A 27 12.49 27.08 -12.52
CA THR A 27 13.12 25.98 -13.24
C THR A 27 12.85 24.69 -12.47
N PRO A 28 12.27 23.64 -13.06
CA PRO A 28 11.82 23.47 -14.45
C PRO A 28 10.41 24.01 -14.80
N GLY A 29 9.71 24.73 -13.92
CA GLY A 29 8.40 25.34 -14.24
C GLY A 29 7.28 24.36 -14.57
N ARG A 30 7.42 23.09 -14.15
CA ARG A 30 6.43 22.03 -14.35
C ARG A 30 6.42 21.05 -13.18
N VAL A 31 5.34 20.29 -13.07
CA VAL A 31 5.26 19.16 -12.14
C VAL A 31 6.06 17.99 -12.72
N PHE A 32 6.92 17.37 -11.91
CA PHE A 32 7.69 16.20 -12.34
C PHE A 32 6.77 14.98 -12.55
N PRO A 33 6.97 14.20 -13.63
CA PRO A 33 6.30 12.91 -13.79
C PRO A 33 6.55 11.99 -12.59
N GLY A 34 5.53 11.23 -12.18
CA GLY A 34 5.63 10.36 -11.00
C GLY A 34 5.52 11.07 -9.65
N LYS A 35 5.24 12.38 -9.61
CA LYS A 35 4.92 13.09 -8.37
C LYS A 35 3.80 12.34 -7.63
N LYS A 36 4.01 12.11 -6.33
CA LYS A 36 3.08 11.39 -5.45
C LYS A 36 1.83 12.22 -5.19
N LEU A 37 0.80 12.01 -6.01
CA LEU A 37 -0.48 12.70 -5.96
C LEU A 37 -1.63 11.76 -5.56
N PRO A 38 -2.81 12.30 -5.21
CA PRO A 38 -4.02 11.52 -5.02
C PRO A 38 -4.36 10.68 -6.26
N GLY A 39 -5.04 9.55 -6.04
CA GLY A 39 -5.44 8.62 -7.10
C GLY A 39 -5.94 7.32 -6.51
N HIS A 40 -6.32 6.37 -7.37
CA HIS A 40 -6.83 5.07 -6.96
C HIS A 40 -5.82 4.32 -6.06
N MET A 41 -6.34 3.70 -5.00
CA MET A 41 -5.53 2.97 -4.02
C MET A 41 -6.20 1.63 -3.73
N GLY A 42 -5.41 0.56 -3.68
CA GLY A 42 -5.93 -0.80 -3.58
C GLY A 42 -6.28 -1.36 -4.96
N ASP A 43 -7.07 -2.43 -4.96
CA ASP A 43 -7.48 -3.19 -6.15
C ASP A 43 -6.32 -3.52 -7.11
N VAL A 44 -5.21 -3.93 -6.52
CA VAL A 44 -4.01 -4.34 -7.24
C VAL A 44 -3.52 -5.65 -6.66
N THR A 45 -2.91 -6.48 -7.50
CA THR A 45 -2.30 -7.73 -7.06
C THR A 45 -1.08 -7.44 -6.19
N VAL A 46 -1.19 -7.74 -4.89
CA VAL A 46 -0.10 -7.61 -3.91
C VAL A 46 0.36 -8.99 -3.48
N THR A 47 1.68 -9.19 -3.39
CA THR A 47 2.27 -10.42 -2.86
C THR A 47 2.95 -10.11 -1.53
N ILE A 48 2.56 -10.84 -0.48
CA ILE A 48 3.28 -10.86 0.79
C ILE A 48 4.21 -12.07 0.75
N GLN A 49 5.51 -11.84 0.92
CA GLN A 49 6.54 -12.87 0.82
C GLN A 49 6.96 -13.36 2.20
N ASN A 50 7.57 -14.56 2.25
CA ASN A 50 8.17 -15.15 3.45
C ASN A 50 7.17 -15.35 4.61
N LEU A 51 5.94 -15.76 4.28
CA LEU A 51 4.97 -16.17 5.28
C LEU A 51 5.26 -17.59 5.76
N GLU A 52 5.20 -17.80 7.08
CA GLU A 52 5.40 -19.10 7.71
C GLU A 52 4.10 -19.91 7.71
N VAL A 53 4.16 -21.17 7.28
CA VAL A 53 3.03 -22.11 7.36
C VAL A 53 3.06 -22.78 8.72
N VAL A 54 2.05 -22.50 9.54
CA VAL A 54 1.97 -23.00 10.92
C VAL A 54 1.46 -24.43 10.97
N LYS A 55 0.42 -24.72 10.18
CA LYS A 55 -0.19 -26.05 10.12
C LYS A 55 -0.92 -26.24 8.80
N ILE A 56 -0.90 -27.48 8.31
CA ILE A 56 -1.71 -27.92 7.19
C ILE A 56 -2.68 -28.97 7.74
N ASP A 57 -3.97 -28.75 7.52
CA ASP A 57 -5.03 -29.69 7.89
C ASP A 57 -5.63 -30.23 6.58
N LEU A 58 -5.27 -31.47 6.26
CA LEU A 58 -5.64 -32.13 5.01
C LEU A 58 -7.11 -32.58 5.02
N ASP A 59 -7.68 -32.86 6.20
CA ASP A 59 -9.07 -33.31 6.33
C ASP A 59 -10.05 -32.20 5.96
N LYS A 60 -9.72 -30.96 6.34
CA LYS A 60 -10.50 -29.76 6.02
C LYS A 60 -9.99 -29.03 4.78
N ASN A 61 -8.88 -29.48 4.22
CA ASN A 61 -8.19 -28.88 3.08
C ASN A 61 -7.85 -27.39 3.30
N VAL A 62 -7.32 -27.07 4.50
CA VAL A 62 -6.98 -25.69 4.90
C VAL A 62 -5.50 -25.53 5.25
N ILE A 63 -4.97 -24.35 4.96
CA ILE A 63 -3.60 -23.94 5.26
C ILE A 63 -3.64 -22.80 6.27
N LEU A 64 -2.96 -22.98 7.41
CA LEU A 64 -2.82 -21.95 8.44
C LEU A 64 -1.49 -21.23 8.24
N VAL A 65 -1.58 -19.93 7.98
CA VAL A 65 -0.43 -19.06 7.71
C VAL A 65 -0.28 -18.03 8.83
N LYS A 66 0.95 -17.80 9.26
CA LYS A 66 1.27 -16.77 10.25
C LYS A 66 1.32 -15.40 9.60
N GLY A 67 0.41 -14.52 9.99
CA GLY A 67 0.37 -13.13 9.54
C GLY A 67 -0.88 -12.80 8.71
N SER A 68 -0.81 -11.71 7.96
CA SER A 68 -1.92 -11.22 7.12
C SER A 68 -1.83 -11.75 5.70
N VAL A 69 -2.99 -11.97 5.09
CA VAL A 69 -3.16 -12.35 3.69
C VAL A 69 -3.79 -11.17 2.94
N PRO A 70 -3.35 -10.84 1.71
CA PRO A 70 -3.89 -9.72 0.96
C PRO A 70 -5.34 -9.99 0.53
N GLY A 71 -6.18 -8.95 0.55
CA GLY A 71 -7.59 -9.04 0.13
C GLY A 71 -8.56 -9.32 1.28
N ALA A 72 -9.84 -9.40 0.94
CA ALA A 72 -10.91 -9.68 1.89
C ALA A 72 -11.14 -11.20 2.05
N LYS A 73 -11.92 -11.60 3.05
CA LYS A 73 -12.32 -13.00 3.21
C LYS A 73 -13.10 -13.46 1.97
N GLY A 74 -12.68 -14.59 1.39
CA GLY A 74 -13.28 -15.15 0.17
C GLY A 74 -12.66 -14.66 -1.14
N SER A 75 -11.63 -13.81 -1.08
CA SER A 75 -10.84 -13.45 -2.27
C SER A 75 -10.04 -14.64 -2.80
N ILE A 76 -9.84 -14.69 -4.11
CA ILE A 76 -8.99 -15.68 -4.76
C ILE A 76 -7.52 -15.32 -4.53
N LEU A 77 -6.72 -16.31 -4.17
CA LEU A 77 -5.30 -16.15 -3.86
C LEU A 77 -4.46 -17.11 -4.70
N LYS A 78 -3.27 -16.65 -5.08
CA LYS A 78 -2.26 -17.48 -5.74
C LYS A 78 -1.14 -17.77 -4.77
N VAL A 79 -1.07 -19.01 -4.28
CA VAL A 79 0.03 -19.48 -3.42
C VAL A 79 1.18 -19.96 -4.30
N LYS A 80 2.40 -19.52 -3.99
CA LYS A 80 3.64 -19.90 -4.69
C LYS A 80 4.69 -20.28 -3.67
N SER A 81 5.64 -21.13 -4.06
CA SER A 81 6.85 -21.37 -3.28
C SER A 81 7.68 -20.09 -3.18
N THR A 82 8.35 -19.93 -2.04
CA THR A 82 9.26 -18.81 -1.80
C THR A 82 10.46 -18.89 -2.73
N THR A 83 10.91 -17.74 -3.23
CA THR A 83 12.10 -17.60 -4.11
C THR A 83 13.40 -17.41 -3.34
N ARG A 84 13.33 -17.34 -2.00
CA ARG A 84 14.49 -17.25 -1.12
C ARG A 84 15.10 -18.65 -1.02
N VAL A 85 16.31 -18.78 -1.55
CA VAL A 85 17.21 -19.93 -1.38
C VAL A 85 17.75 -19.92 0.04
#